data_AF-A0A8S9W2E3-F1
#
_entry.id   AF-A0A8S9W2E3-F1
#
_cell.length_a   1.000
_cell.length_b   1.000
_cell.length_c   1.000
_cell.angle_alpha   90.00
_cell.angle_beta   90.00
_cell.angle_gamma   90.00
#
_symmetry.space_group_name_H-M   'P 1'
#
loop_
_entity.id
_entity.type
_entity.pdbx_description
1 polymer ?
#
loop_
_entity_poly.entity_id
_entity_poly.type
_entity_poly.pdbx_seq_one_letter_code
_entity_poly.pdbx_strand_id
1 'polypeptide(L)' 'MNKTWWIAIISGTLALIAVYAVIVLLLVKLLWAWTIPDIFPGAVSQGLIAGSISWYTAFKIAVFVAVLAGLAGVRRGRES' A
#
# COMPACT_ATOMS: atom_id res chain seq x y z
N MET A 1 31.96 12.46 5.28
CA MET A 1 30.69 12.45 6.06
C MET A 1 30.87 11.68 7.35
N ASN A 2 30.39 12.20 8.48
CA ASN A 2 30.52 11.54 9.78
C ASN A 2 29.43 10.47 9.99
N LYS A 3 29.65 9.56 10.95
CA LYS A 3 28.73 8.44 11.24
C LYS A 3 27.32 8.93 11.65
N THR A 4 27.25 10.06 12.34
CA THR A 4 25.98 10.68 12.78
C THR A 4 25.10 11.12 11.61
N TRP A 5 25.69 11.63 10.53
CA TRP A 5 24.95 12.05 9.34
C TRP A 5 24.32 10.87 8.59
N TRP A 6 25.02 9.73 8.51
CA TRP A 6 24.46 8.50 7.93
C TRP A 6 23.28 7.96 8.74
N ILE A 7 23.37 7.99 10.07
CA ILE A 7 22.27 7.56 10.94
C ILE A 7 21.03 8.43 10.71
N ALA A 8 21.20 9.75 10.61
CA ALA A 8 20.10 10.69 10.37
C ALA A 8 19.40 10.45 9.02
N ILE A 9 20.16 10.12 7.97
CA ILE A 9 19.57 9.81 6.65
C ILE A 9 18.81 8.50 6.67
N ILE A 10 19.40 7.46 7.25
CA ILE A 10 18.76 6.15 7.33
C ILE A 10 17.45 6.27 8.13
N SER A 11 17.48 6.92 9.30
CA SER A 11 16.28 7.10 10.11
C SER A 11 15.21 7.95 9.42
N GLY A 12 15.61 9.06 8.77
CA GLY A 12 14.69 9.90 8.00
C GLY A 12 14.04 9.15 6.83
N THR A 13 14.82 8.37 6.09
CA THR A 13 14.32 7.57 4.97
C THR A 13 13.36 6.48 5.46
N LEU A 14 13.68 5.78 6.55
CA LEU A 14 12.80 4.79 7.17
C LEU A 14 11.47 5.40 7.63
N ALA A 15 11.52 6.59 8.24
CA ALA A 15 10.31 7.30 8.66
C ALA A 15 9.41 7.64 7.46
N LEU A 16 9.98 8.14 6.36
CA LEU A 16 9.23 8.42 5.13
C LEU A 16 8.59 7.17 4.54
N ILE A 17 9.32 6.05 4.48
CA ILE A 17 8.80 4.76 4.00
C ILE A 17 7.63 4.29 4.88
N ALA A 18 7.76 4.41 6.21
CA ALA A 18 6.70 4.03 7.14
C ALA A 18 5.44 4.87 6.95
N VAL A 19 5.57 6.19 6.82
CA VAL A 19 4.45 7.11 6.55
C VAL A 19 3.78 6.76 5.21
N TYR A 20 4.57 6.56 4.16
CA TYR A 20 4.05 6.15 2.86
C TYR A 20 3.28 4.83 2.93
N ALA A 21 3.82 3.82 3.62
CA ALA A 21 3.15 2.53 3.80
C ALA A 21 1.81 2.66 4.52
N VAL A 22 1.73 3.50 5.56
CA VAL A 22 0.46 3.79 6.27
C VAL A 22 -0.55 4.44 5.34
N ILE A 23 -0.13 5.43 4.54
CA ILE A 23 -1.02 6.11 3.58
C ILE A 23 -1.58 5.10 2.56
N VAL A 24 -0.72 4.28 1.95
CA VAL A 24 -1.16 3.25 0.98
C VAL A 24 -2.13 2.27 1.62
N LEU A 25 -1.86 1.82 2.85
CA LEU A 25 -2.74 0.91 3.56
C LEU A 25 -4.13 1.51 3.79
N LEU A 26 -4.18 2.77 4.26
CA LEU A 26 -5.44 3.48 4.47
C LEU A 26 -6.20 3.67 3.16
N LEU A 27 -5.51 4.04 2.08
CA LEU A 27 -6.10 4.16 0.75
C LEU A 27 -6.69 2.84 0.27
N VAL A 28 -5.94 1.73 0.39
CA VAL A 28 -6.44 0.40 0.02
C VAL A 28 -7.70 0.05 0.79
N LYS A 29 -7.73 0.28 2.11
CA LYS A 29 -8.89 -0.07 2.93
C LYS A 29 -10.10 0.81 2.63
N LEU A 30 -9.89 2.11 2.43
CA LEU A 30 -10.96 3.07 2.14
C LEU A 30 -11.53 2.85 0.73
N LEU A 31 -10.66 2.73 -0.27
CA LEU A 31 -11.07 2.44 -1.65
C LEU A 31 -11.74 1.07 -1.74
N TRP A 32 -11.29 0.07 -0.99
CA TRP A 32 -11.98 -1.22 -0.98
C TRP A 32 -13.42 -1.10 -0.47
N ALA A 33 -13.59 -0.46 0.69
CA ALA A 33 -14.91 -0.30 1.32
C ALA A 33 -15.88 0.54 0.47
N TRP A 34 -15.36 1.40 -0.42
CA TRP A 34 -16.17 2.18 -1.33
C TRP A 34 -16.39 1.49 -2.68
N THR A 35 -15.31 1.11 -3.36
CA THR A 35 -15.35 0.59 -4.74
C THR A 35 -15.90 -0.83 -4.84
N ILE A 36 -15.59 -1.73 -3.89
CA ILE A 36 -16.02 -3.13 -4.02
C ILE A 36 -17.54 -3.30 -3.86
N PRO A 37 -18.20 -2.67 -2.88
CA PRO A 37 -19.66 -2.70 -2.80
C PRO A 37 -20.34 -2.06 -4.02
N ASP A 38 -19.77 -0.99 -4.59
CA ASP A 38 -20.34 -0.31 -5.77
C ASP A 38 -20.21 -1.15 -7.05
N ILE A 39 -19.08 -1.85 -7.25
CA ILE A 39 -18.89 -2.72 -8.44
C ILE A 39 -19.65 -4.04 -8.30
N PHE A 40 -19.73 -4.59 -7.09
CA PHE A 40 -20.31 -5.93 -6.86
C PHE A 40 -21.41 -5.93 -5.78
N PRO A 41 -22.48 -5.14 -5.92
CA PRO A 41 -23.50 -4.98 -4.88
C PRO A 41 -24.22 -6.30 -4.56
N GLY A 42 -24.57 -7.09 -5.58
CA GLY A 42 -25.25 -8.38 -5.41
C GLY A 42 -24.35 -9.47 -4.79
N ALA A 43 -23.07 -9.48 -5.13
CA ALA A 43 -22.15 -10.48 -4.58
C ALA A 43 -21.75 -10.16 -3.12
N VAL A 44 -21.70 -8.87 -2.75
CA VAL A 44 -21.52 -8.46 -1.36
C VAL A 44 -22.75 -8.80 -0.53
N SER A 45 -23.97 -8.57 -1.04
CA SER A 45 -25.21 -8.90 -0.31
C SER A 45 -25.41 -10.41 -0.12
N GLN A 46 -24.95 -11.22 -1.08
CA GLN A 46 -24.95 -12.68 -0.98
C GLN A 46 -23.81 -13.24 -0.12
N GLY A 47 -22.92 -12.39 0.42
CA GLY A 47 -21.78 -12.82 1.22
C GLY A 47 -20.66 -13.52 0.45
N LEU A 48 -20.70 -13.47 -0.89
CA LEU A 48 -19.67 -14.05 -1.76
C LEU A 48 -18.41 -13.18 -1.81
N ILE A 49 -18.56 -11.89 -1.56
CA ILE A 49 -17.47 -10.91 -1.54
C ILE A 49 -17.52 -10.12 -0.24
N ALA A 50 -16.37 -9.98 0.42
CA ALA A 50 -16.26 -9.16 1.61
C ALA A 50 -16.31 -7.67 1.27
N GLY A 51 -17.45 -7.02 1.57
CA GLY A 51 -17.61 -5.56 1.40
C GLY A 51 -16.67 -4.74 2.30
N SER A 52 -16.27 -5.31 3.44
CA SER A 52 -15.22 -4.75 4.30
C SER A 52 -14.11 -5.77 4.54
N ILE A 53 -12.87 -5.29 4.60
CA ILE A 53 -11.69 -6.15 4.79
C ILE A 53 -11.02 -5.89 6.13
N SER A 54 -10.47 -6.97 6.70
CA SER A 54 -9.65 -6.88 7.91
C SER A 54 -8.41 -6.01 7.67
N TRP A 55 -7.86 -5.44 8.74
CA TRP A 55 -6.61 -4.67 8.67
C TRP A 55 -5.45 -5.51 8.12
N TYR A 56 -5.39 -6.79 8.47
CA TYR A 56 -4.37 -7.71 7.96
C TYR A 56 -4.54 -8.00 6.47
N THR A 57 -5.78 -8.14 5.99
CA THR A 57 -6.06 -8.30 4.55
C THR A 57 -5.67 -7.05 3.77
N ALA A 58 -6.03 -5.86 4.27
CA ALA A 58 -5.63 -4.59 3.65
C ALA A 58 -4.10 -4.44 3.59
N PHE A 59 -3.41 -4.84 4.67
CA PHE A 59 -1.94 -4.86 4.70
C PHE A 59 -1.35 -5.77 3.63
N LYS A 60 -1.86 -6.99 3.44
CA LYS A 60 -1.40 -7.90 2.37
C LYS A 60 -1.52 -7.27 0.99
N ILE A 61 -2.67 -6.64 0.70
CA ILE A 61 -2.91 -5.98 -0.57
C ILE A 61 -1.94 -4.80 -0.74
N ALA A 62 -1.75 -3.97 0.29
CA ALA A 62 -0.82 -2.84 0.26
C ALA A 62 0.62 -3.31 -0.02
N VAL A 63 1.09 -4.39 0.61
CA VAL A 63 2.39 -4.99 0.31
C VAL A 63 2.47 -5.46 -1.14
N PHE A 64 1.43 -6.13 -1.64
CA PHE A 64 1.40 -6.61 -3.03
C PHE A 64 1.50 -5.45 -4.03
N VAL A 65 0.73 -4.39 -3.82
CA VAL A 65 0.76 -3.17 -4.63
C VAL A 65 2.13 -2.48 -4.53
N ALA A 66 2.72 -2.38 -3.34
CA ALA A 66 4.04 -1.78 -3.14
C ALA A 66 5.14 -2.54 -3.88
N VAL A 67 5.11 -3.88 -3.86
CA VAL A 67 6.06 -4.72 -4.60
C VAL A 67 5.91 -4.51 -6.10
N LEU A 68 4.69 -4.52 -6.63
CA LEU A 68 4.44 -4.28 -8.06
C LEU A 68 4.86 -2.87 -8.50
N ALA A 69 4.54 -1.86 -7.70
CA ALA A 69 4.93 -0.47 -7.96
C ALA A 69 6.47 -0.32 -7.92
N GLY A 70 7.14 -0.96 -6.97
CA GLY A 70 8.60 -1.01 -6.90
C GLY A 70 9.22 -1.65 -8.14
N LEU A 71 8.70 -2.82 -8.57
CA LEU A 71 9.16 -3.49 -9.78
C LEU A 71 8.92 -2.65 -11.05
N ALA A 72 7.77 -1.97 -11.15
CA ALA A 72 7.48 -1.06 -12.27
C ALA A 72 8.40 0.16 -12.28
N GLY A 73 8.68 0.75 -11.10
CA GLY A 73 9.60 1.87 -10.95
C GLY A 73 11.04 1.52 -11.35
N VAL A 74 11.51 0.31 -11.02
CA VAL A 74 12.85 -0.18 -11.41
C VAL A 74 13.01 -0.23 -12.94
N ARG A 75 11.96 -0.57 -13.69
CA ARG A 75 12.04 -0.55 -15.17
C ARG A 75 12.21 0.86 -15.71
N ARG A 76 11.43 1.82 -15.19
CA ARG A 76 11.44 3.21 -15.67
C ARG A 76 12.77 3.92 -15.41
N GLY A 77 13.48 3.55 -14.34
CA GLY A 77 14.83 4.06 -14.07
C GLY A 77 15.95 3.46 -14.94
N ARG A 78 15.70 2.40 -15.72
CA ARG A 78 16.65 1.83 -16.69
C ARG A 78 16.47 2.39 -18.10
N GLU A 79 15.36 3.07 -18.36
CA GLU A 79 15.00 3.64 -19.66
C GLU A 79 15.29 5.15 -19.74
N SER A 80 15.71 5.79 -18.64
CA SER A 80 16.15 7.19 -18.58
C SER A 80 17.68 7.31 -18.51
#